data_AF-A0A950CT21-F1
#
_entry.id   AF-A0A950CT21-F1
#
_cell.length_a   1.000
_cell.length_b   1.000
_cell.length_c   1.000
_cell.angle_alpha   90.00
_cell.angle_beta   90.00
_cell.angle_gamma   90.00
#
_symmetry.space_group_name_H-M   'P 1'
#
loop_
_entity.id
_entity.type
_entity.pdbx_description
1 polymer ?
#
loop_
_entity_poly.entity_id
_entity_poly.type
_entity_poly.pdbx_seq_one_letter_code
_entity_poly.pdbx_strand_id
1 'polypeptide(L)'
;MPRESRELILLTDDSAIAAPPALVRAGLETLPAAIATAGARTSERFIDFFTANIRNRNTRMAYAVAVRQFFNWCEQRGLQLEAIRPTTVAAYVEQLGAGMAKPSVKQHLAAIRQLFDYLVTGGILLSNPAGAVRGPKYVVKRGKTPVLSADQARQLLDSIDVAELSGLRDRALIGVMVYTFARVSAVTTMRVEDYFEHGKRA
;
A
#
# COMPACT_ATOMS: atom_id res chain seq x y z
N MET A 1 -6.17 29.48 -18.14
CA MET A 1 -7.04 29.66 -16.97
C MET A 1 -6.31 29.15 -15.75
N PRO A 2 -6.06 29.98 -14.72
CA PRO A 2 -5.32 29.55 -13.55
C PRO A 2 -6.21 28.61 -12.73
N ARG A 3 -5.72 27.39 -12.48
CA ARG A 3 -6.32 26.46 -11.53
C ARG A 3 -6.18 27.09 -10.15
N GLU A 4 -7.30 27.49 -9.55
CA GLU A 4 -7.36 27.97 -8.18
C GLU A 4 -6.67 26.99 -7.22
N SER A 5 -5.86 27.56 -6.35
CA SER A 5 -5.08 26.90 -5.31
C SER A 5 -5.99 26.10 -4.37
N ARG A 6 -6.00 24.77 -4.52
CA ARG A 6 -6.59 23.85 -3.54
C ARG A 6 -5.63 23.72 -2.37
N GLU A 7 -5.89 24.40 -1.26
CA GLU A 7 -5.07 24.25 -0.04
C GLU A 7 -5.26 22.86 0.58
N LEU A 8 -4.11 22.22 0.82
CA LEU A 8 -3.88 20.85 1.28
C LEU A 8 -4.14 20.73 2.80
N ILE A 9 -4.79 19.64 3.23
CA ILE A 9 -5.02 19.17 4.61
C ILE A 9 -4.84 20.26 5.68
N LEU A 10 -5.93 20.97 6.00
CA LEU A 10 -5.96 21.94 7.11
C LEU A 10 -6.28 21.21 8.42
N LEU A 11 -5.30 21.16 9.32
CA LEU A 11 -5.55 20.99 10.75
C LEU A 11 -6.02 22.35 11.28
N THR A 12 -7.13 22.36 11.99
CA THR A 12 -7.75 23.58 12.53
C THR A 12 -6.79 24.41 13.39
N ASP A 13 -6.92 25.73 13.23
CA ASP A 13 -6.29 26.88 13.88
C ASP A 13 -4.90 26.70 14.51
N ASP A 14 -3.94 27.38 13.89
CA ASP A 14 -2.55 27.68 14.29
C ASP A 14 -1.40 26.71 13.93
N SER A 15 -1.66 25.60 13.21
CA SER A 15 -0.55 24.89 12.54
C SER A 15 -0.98 24.14 11.27
N ALA A 16 -0.68 24.72 10.11
CA ALA A 16 -0.86 24.06 8.82
C ALA A 16 0.17 22.92 8.64
N ILE A 17 -0.20 21.68 8.97
CA ILE A 17 0.60 20.51 8.58
C ILE A 17 0.24 20.16 7.14
N ALA A 18 1.13 20.48 6.21
CA ALA A 18 0.98 20.11 4.81
C ALA A 18 0.67 18.60 4.66
N ALA A 19 -0.28 18.28 3.78
CA ALA A 19 -0.69 16.90 3.56
C ALA A 19 0.53 16.00 3.28
N PRO A 20 0.70 14.88 4.00
CA PRO A 20 1.79 13.95 3.73
C PRO A 20 1.77 13.56 2.23
N PRO A 21 2.90 13.66 1.50
CA PRO A 21 2.92 13.42 0.05
C PRO A 21 2.35 12.05 -0.37
N ALA A 22 2.40 11.07 0.54
CA ALA A 22 1.79 9.75 0.32
C ALA A 22 0.24 9.79 0.29
N LEU A 23 -0.40 10.62 1.12
CA LEU A 23 -1.86 10.77 1.12
C LEU A 23 -2.34 11.46 -0.15
N VAL A 24 -1.66 12.54 -0.54
CA VAL A 24 -1.92 13.24 -1.80
C VAL A 24 -1.80 12.29 -2.99
N ARG A 25 -0.70 11.53 -3.08
CA ARG A 25 -0.50 10.52 -4.14
C ARG A 25 -1.55 9.40 -4.13
N ALA A 26 -2.13 9.10 -2.97
CA ALA A 26 -3.20 8.11 -2.85
C ALA A 26 -4.58 8.70 -3.20
N GLY A 27 -4.67 9.99 -3.51
CA GLY A 27 -5.91 10.73 -3.79
C GLY A 27 -6.64 11.22 -2.54
N LEU A 28 -6.01 11.20 -1.36
CA LEU A 28 -6.51 11.82 -0.13
C LEU A 28 -5.96 13.25 -0.04
N GLU A 29 -6.37 14.10 -0.98
CA GLU A 29 -6.06 15.53 -0.97
C GLU A 29 -6.83 16.26 0.14
N THR A 30 -8.05 15.79 0.42
CA THR A 30 -8.92 16.24 1.49
C THR A 30 -9.26 15.07 2.42
N LEU A 31 -9.62 15.38 3.66
CA LEU A 31 -10.16 14.38 4.57
C LEU A 31 -11.50 13.85 4.05
N PRO A 32 -11.80 12.55 4.26
CA PRO A 32 -13.14 12.05 4.05
C PRO A 32 -14.17 12.83 4.87
N ALA A 33 -15.34 13.10 4.29
CA ALA A 33 -16.39 13.89 4.93
C ALA A 33 -16.80 13.28 6.28
N ALA A 34 -16.95 11.95 6.35
CA ALA A 34 -17.28 11.25 7.59
C ALA A 34 -16.22 11.42 8.70
N ILE A 35 -14.95 11.64 8.34
CA ILE A 35 -13.87 11.92 9.30
C ILE A 35 -13.90 13.38 9.72
N ALA A 36 -14.05 14.30 8.76
CA ALA A 36 -14.08 15.73 9.02
C ALA A 36 -15.27 16.13 9.90
N THR A 37 -16.46 15.59 9.64
CA THR A 37 -17.68 15.86 10.42
C THR A 37 -17.64 15.26 11.83
N ALA A 38 -16.83 14.22 12.05
CA ALA A 38 -16.63 13.60 13.36
C ALA A 38 -15.67 14.41 14.28
N GLY A 39 -15.20 15.58 13.83
CA GLY A 39 -14.48 16.56 14.63
C GLY A 39 -12.95 16.54 14.48
N ALA A 40 -12.30 17.57 15.04
CA ALA A 40 -10.86 17.81 14.91
C ALA A 40 -10.01 16.65 15.45
N ARG A 41 -10.34 16.15 16.65
CA ARG A 41 -9.62 15.01 17.25
C ARG A 41 -9.65 13.75 16.36
N THR A 42 -10.78 13.49 15.70
CA THR A 42 -10.92 12.36 14.77
C THR A 42 -10.07 12.57 13.52
N SER A 43 -10.06 13.80 13.00
CA SER A 43 -9.26 14.21 11.85
C SER A 43 -7.75 14.06 12.12
N GLU A 44 -7.27 14.53 13.27
CA GLU A 44 -5.89 14.35 13.71
C GLU A 44 -5.50 12.87 13.79
N ARG A 45 -6.31 12.06 14.48
CA ARG A 45 -6.06 10.62 14.61
C ARG A 45 -6.06 9.90 13.26
N PHE A 46 -6.90 10.31 12.34
CA PHE A 46 -6.90 9.78 10.98
C PHE A 46 -5.59 10.08 10.24
N ILE A 47 -5.04 11.29 10.40
CA ILE A 47 -3.74 11.65 9.80
C ILE A 47 -2.60 10.88 10.47
N ASP A 48 -2.59 10.82 11.80
CA ASP A 48 -1.59 10.10 12.60
C ASP A 48 -1.49 8.62 12.24
N PHE A 49 -2.62 7.99 11.93
CA PHE A 49 -2.66 6.62 11.46
C PHE A 49 -1.74 6.40 10.25
N PHE A 50 -1.67 7.36 9.34
CA PHE A 50 -0.81 7.26 8.16
C PHE A 50 0.60 7.80 8.41
N THR A 51 0.76 8.88 9.16
CA THR A 51 2.04 9.58 9.31
C THR A 51 2.92 8.97 10.40
N ALA A 52 2.35 8.72 11.58
CA ALA A 52 3.06 8.28 12.76
C ALA A 52 3.03 6.76 12.92
N ASN A 53 1.90 6.12 12.63
CA ASN A 53 1.73 4.68 12.88
C ASN A 53 2.32 3.78 11.77
N ILE A 54 2.22 4.17 10.49
CA ILE A 54 2.71 3.34 9.37
C ILE A 54 4.05 3.86 8.84
N ARG A 55 5.15 3.19 9.19
CA ARG A 55 6.51 3.54 8.71
C ARG A 55 6.78 3.12 7.26
N ASN A 56 6.26 1.98 6.81
CA ASN A 56 6.52 1.47 5.47
C ASN A 56 5.74 2.27 4.42
N ARG A 57 6.45 2.94 3.50
CA ARG A 57 5.86 3.77 2.44
C ARG A 57 4.87 3.01 1.56
N ASN A 58 5.18 1.77 1.17
CA ASN A 58 4.32 0.97 0.31
C ASN A 58 3.04 0.58 1.04
N THR A 59 3.15 0.13 2.29
CA THR A 59 1.99 -0.15 3.14
C THR A 59 1.11 1.09 3.32
N ARG A 60 1.72 2.24 3.61
CA ARG A 60 1.02 3.53 3.79
C ARG A 60 0.23 3.90 2.54
N MET A 61 0.86 3.85 1.37
CA MET A 61 0.20 4.13 0.08
C MET A 61 -0.96 3.19 -0.17
N ALA A 62 -0.73 1.88 -0.01
CA ALA A 62 -1.72 0.87 -0.31
C ALA A 62 -2.94 0.94 0.64
N TYR A 63 -2.69 1.30 1.89
CA TYR A 63 -3.74 1.54 2.88
C TYR A 63 -4.51 2.82 2.62
N ALA A 64 -3.82 3.91 2.28
CA ALA A 64 -4.46 5.19 1.95
C ALA A 64 -5.43 5.04 0.78
N VAL A 65 -5.04 4.30 -0.26
CA VAL A 65 -5.91 3.95 -1.39
C VAL A 65 -7.14 3.16 -0.94
N ALA A 66 -6.95 2.13 -0.12
CA ALA A 66 -8.05 1.29 0.36
C ALA A 66 -9.04 2.05 1.25
N VAL A 67 -8.52 2.85 2.18
CA VAL A 67 -9.30 3.68 3.11
C VAL A 67 -10.07 4.75 2.34
N ARG A 68 -9.45 5.43 1.38
CA ARG A 68 -10.14 6.40 0.51
C ARG A 68 -11.31 5.76 -0.22
N GLN A 69 -11.08 4.62 -0.86
CA GLN A 69 -12.15 3.92 -1.60
C GLN A 69 -13.31 3.52 -0.68
N PHE A 70 -13.01 3.07 0.54
CA PHE A 70 -14.02 2.71 1.52
C PHE A 70 -14.84 3.93 1.96
N PHE A 71 -14.19 5.04 2.33
CA PHE A 71 -14.93 6.23 2.74
C PHE A 71 -15.74 6.85 1.60
N ASN A 72 -15.19 6.91 0.38
CA ASN A 72 -15.96 7.35 -0.79
C ASN A 72 -17.23 6.50 -0.98
N TRP A 73 -17.14 5.18 -0.77
CA TRP A 73 -18.28 4.27 -0.85
C TRP A 73 -19.32 4.51 0.26
N CYS A 74 -18.87 4.85 1.47
CA CYS A 74 -19.72 5.24 2.60
C CYS A 74 -20.42 6.58 2.37
N GLU A 75 -19.69 7.57 1.84
CA GLU A 75 -20.19 8.92 1.56
C GLU A 75 -21.29 8.91 0.49
N GLN A 76 -21.12 8.10 -0.56
CA GLN A 76 -22.17 7.86 -1.57
C GLN A 76 -23.47 7.30 -0.99
N ARG A 77 -23.42 6.78 0.24
CA ARG A 77 -24.56 6.23 0.98
C ARG A 77 -24.97 7.10 2.17
N GLY A 78 -24.39 8.30 2.32
CA GLY A 78 -24.67 9.22 3.41
C GLY A 78 -24.28 8.67 4.79
N LEU A 79 -23.33 7.73 4.86
CA LEU A 79 -22.94 7.10 6.11
C LEU A 79 -21.91 7.96 6.87
N GLN A 80 -22.27 8.34 8.09
CA GLN A 80 -21.36 8.94 9.05
C GLN A 80 -20.51 7.88 9.76
N LEU A 81 -19.40 8.29 10.36
CA LEU A 81 -18.42 7.39 10.99
C LEU A 81 -19.07 6.47 12.05
N GLU A 82 -19.92 7.04 12.90
CA GLU A 82 -20.62 6.38 14.00
C GLU A 82 -21.76 5.48 13.51
N ALA A 83 -22.17 5.60 12.24
CA ALA A 83 -23.19 4.76 11.61
C ALA A 83 -22.58 3.53 10.92
N ILE A 84 -21.26 3.45 10.78
CA ILE A 84 -20.59 2.31 10.18
C ILE A 84 -20.74 1.09 11.10
N ARG A 85 -21.26 -0.01 10.55
CA ARG A 85 -21.50 -1.27 11.27
C ARG A 85 -20.74 -2.42 10.60
N PRO A 86 -20.60 -3.59 11.25
CA PRO A 86 -20.06 -4.78 10.60
C PRO A 86 -20.79 -5.16 9.31
N THR A 87 -22.10 -4.93 9.23
CA THR A 87 -22.91 -5.13 8.02
C THR A 87 -22.48 -4.20 6.87
N THR A 88 -22.20 -2.93 7.17
CA THR A 88 -21.67 -1.95 6.21
C THR A 88 -20.35 -2.42 5.60
N VAL A 89 -19.41 -2.84 6.46
CA VAL A 89 -18.09 -3.28 6.02
C VAL A 89 -18.19 -4.61 5.26
N ALA A 90 -19.06 -5.53 5.68
CA ALA A 90 -19.31 -6.77 4.95
C ALA A 90 -19.86 -6.53 3.54
N ALA A 91 -20.85 -5.64 3.40
CA ALA A 91 -21.41 -5.26 2.11
C ALA A 91 -20.36 -4.63 1.17
N TYR A 92 -19.49 -3.77 1.71
CA TYR A 92 -18.37 -3.21 0.94
C TYR A 92 -17.39 -4.29 0.47
N VAL A 93 -17.01 -5.23 1.35
CA VAL A 93 -16.10 -6.34 1.01
C VAL A 93 -16.69 -7.26 -0.06
N GLU A 94 -17.99 -7.53 0.02
CA GLU A 94 -18.71 -8.30 -0.99
C GLU A 94 -18.70 -7.60 -2.34
N GLN A 95 -19.01 -6.30 -2.39
CA GLN A 95 -18.96 -5.51 -3.62
C GLN A 95 -17.55 -5.46 -4.22
N LEU A 96 -16.50 -5.28 -3.40
CA LEU A 96 -15.12 -5.34 -3.88
C LEU A 96 -14.79 -6.71 -4.50
N GLY A 97 -15.32 -7.78 -3.93
CA GLY A 97 -15.13 -9.15 -4.43
C GLY A 97 -15.62 -9.39 -5.85
N ALA A 98 -16.57 -8.58 -6.34
CA ALA A 98 -17.08 -8.68 -7.71
C ALA A 98 -16.10 -8.13 -8.77
N GLY A 99 -15.20 -7.20 -8.40
CA GLY A 99 -14.31 -6.51 -9.35
C GLY A 99 -12.82 -6.59 -9.03
N MET A 100 -12.44 -7.06 -7.83
CA MET A 100 -11.05 -7.12 -7.40
C MET A 100 -10.57 -8.55 -7.12
N ALA A 101 -9.28 -8.79 -7.36
CA ALA A 101 -8.63 -10.02 -6.98
C ALA A 101 -8.68 -10.23 -5.44
N LYS A 102 -8.90 -11.47 -5.00
CA LYS A 102 -8.99 -11.84 -3.57
C LYS A 102 -7.85 -11.30 -2.68
N PRO A 103 -6.57 -11.27 -3.11
CA PRO A 103 -5.50 -10.64 -2.33
C PRO A 103 -5.72 -9.16 -2.08
N SER A 104 -6.18 -8.43 -3.11
CA SER A 104 -6.46 -6.99 -3.03
C SER A 104 -7.61 -6.72 -2.07
N VAL A 105 -8.69 -7.51 -2.14
CA VAL A 105 -9.81 -7.41 -1.19
C VAL A 105 -9.34 -7.67 0.26
N LYS A 106 -8.49 -8.68 0.47
CA LYS A 106 -7.92 -8.98 1.79
C LYS A 106 -7.06 -7.82 2.31
N GLN A 107 -6.26 -7.19 1.46
CA GLN A 107 -5.45 -6.03 1.81
C GLN A 107 -6.31 -4.81 2.13
N HIS A 108 -7.37 -4.57 1.35
CA HIS A 108 -8.33 -3.49 1.63
C HIS A 108 -8.97 -3.67 3.00
N LEU A 109 -9.46 -4.87 3.29
CA LEU A 109 -10.06 -5.17 4.58
C LEU A 109 -9.06 -5.08 5.75
N ALA A 110 -7.80 -5.44 5.53
CA ALA A 110 -6.75 -5.25 6.53
C ALA A 110 -6.50 -3.75 6.83
N ALA A 111 -6.44 -2.90 5.80
CA ALA A 111 -6.29 -1.47 5.96
C ALA A 111 -7.46 -0.85 6.76
N ILE A 112 -8.69 -1.24 6.42
CA ILE A 112 -9.91 -0.76 7.09
C ILE A 112 -9.94 -1.21 8.54
N ARG A 113 -9.64 -2.49 8.83
CA ARG A 113 -9.55 -2.98 10.21
C ARG A 113 -8.53 -2.21 11.03
N GLN A 114 -7.33 -2.05 10.49
CA GLN A 114 -6.25 -1.42 11.24
C GLN A 114 -6.50 0.06 11.49
N LEU A 115 -7.16 0.77 10.56
CA LEU A 115 -7.62 2.13 10.80
C LEU A 115 -8.64 2.17 11.93
N PHE A 116 -9.66 1.33 11.90
CA PHE A 116 -10.69 1.31 12.94
C PHE A 116 -10.13 0.87 14.30
N ASP A 117 -9.20 -0.08 14.35
CA ASP A 117 -8.47 -0.44 15.57
C ASP A 117 -7.73 0.78 16.13
N TYR A 118 -7.05 1.55 15.26
CA TYR A 118 -6.34 2.76 15.66
C TYR A 118 -7.29 3.84 16.21
N LEU A 119 -8.45 4.04 15.57
CA LEU A 119 -9.48 4.96 16.07
C LEU A 119 -10.08 4.50 17.41
N VAL A 120 -10.22 3.20 17.63
CA VAL A 120 -10.67 2.64 18.92
C VAL A 120 -9.62 2.87 20.01
N THR A 121 -8.36 2.52 19.76
CA THR A 121 -7.26 2.77 20.71
C THR A 121 -7.09 4.26 21.01
N GLY A 122 -7.37 5.14 20.04
CA GLY A 122 -7.38 6.59 20.20
C GLY A 122 -8.59 7.16 20.95
N GLY A 123 -9.56 6.33 21.32
CA GLY A 123 -10.79 6.71 22.03
C GLY A 123 -11.83 7.42 21.16
N ILE A 124 -11.73 7.31 19.82
CA ILE A 124 -12.69 7.90 18.88
C ILE A 124 -13.92 7.00 18.73
N LEU A 125 -13.71 5.68 18.70
CA LEU A 125 -14.78 4.69 18.57
C LEU A 125 -14.73 3.70 19.73
N LEU A 126 -15.89 3.17 20.12
CA LEU A 126 -15.98 2.17 21.19
C LEU A 126 -15.59 0.76 20.72
N SER A 127 -15.77 0.47 19.43
CA SER A 127 -15.45 -0.85 18.86
C SER A 127 -15.12 -0.76 17.38
N ASN A 128 -14.38 -1.76 16.87
CA ASN A 128 -14.01 -1.83 15.46
C ASN A 128 -15.14 -2.49 14.65
N PRO A 129 -15.85 -1.75 13.75
CA PRO A 129 -16.92 -2.33 12.94
C PRO A 129 -16.40 -3.36 11.93
N ALA A 130 -15.13 -3.31 11.53
CA ALA A 130 -14.52 -4.28 10.62
C ALA A 130 -13.96 -5.52 11.32
N GLY A 131 -13.93 -5.55 12.66
CA GLY A 131 -13.29 -6.59 13.45
C GLY A 131 -13.84 -7.99 13.18
N ALA A 132 -15.16 -8.13 13.17
CA ALA A 132 -15.84 -9.42 12.98
C ALA A 132 -16.06 -9.82 11.51
N VAL A 133 -15.87 -8.90 10.56
CA VAL A 133 -16.10 -9.17 9.13
C VAL A 133 -15.11 -10.22 8.65
N ARG A 134 -15.51 -11.14 7.76
CA ARG A 134 -14.58 -12.12 7.16
C ARG A 134 -14.25 -11.69 5.74
N GLY A 135 -12.95 -11.67 5.41
CA GLY A 135 -12.49 -11.45 4.04
C GLY A 135 -12.57 -12.73 3.21
N PRO A 136 -12.38 -12.63 1.88
CA PRO A 136 -12.41 -13.81 1.02
C PRO A 136 -11.30 -14.79 1.43
N LYS A 137 -11.65 -16.09 1.46
CA LYS A 137 -10.65 -17.14 1.65
C LYS A 137 -9.73 -17.17 0.44
N TYR A 138 -8.47 -16.83 0.67
CA TYR A 138 -7.42 -16.89 -0.34
C TYR A 138 -6.28 -17.76 0.18
N VAL A 139 -6.13 -18.94 -0.42
CA VAL A 139 -5.07 -19.90 -0.14
C VAL A 139 -4.31 -20.13 -1.44
N VAL A 140 -3.03 -19.78 -1.45
CA VAL A 140 -2.14 -20.07 -2.57
C VAL A 140 -1.34 -21.30 -2.20
N LYS A 141 -1.63 -22.43 -2.87
CA LYS A 141 -0.86 -23.67 -2.69
C LYS A 141 0.40 -23.71 -3.56
N ARG A 142 0.39 -23.01 -4.69
CA ARG A 142 1.50 -22.94 -5.64
C ARG A 142 1.60 -21.54 -6.23
N GLY A 143 2.82 -21.02 -6.38
CA GLY A 143 3.08 -19.76 -7.06
C GLY A 143 2.56 -19.81 -8.49
N LYS A 144 2.03 -18.68 -8.98
CA LYS A 144 1.57 -18.55 -10.37
C LYS A 144 2.72 -18.35 -11.36
N THR A 145 3.85 -17.85 -10.88
CA THR A 145 5.03 -17.57 -11.69
C THR A 145 5.68 -18.90 -12.09
N PRO A 146 5.80 -19.20 -13.40
CA PRO A 146 6.57 -20.35 -13.87
C PRO A 146 8.03 -20.23 -13.44
N VAL A 147 8.65 -21.36 -13.09
CA VAL A 147 10.07 -21.41 -12.76
C VAL A 147 10.84 -21.58 -14.07
N LEU A 148 11.86 -20.76 -14.30
CA LEU A 148 12.77 -20.93 -15.43
C LEU A 148 13.64 -22.17 -15.19
N SER A 149 13.72 -23.05 -16.18
CA SER A 149 14.76 -24.09 -16.22
C SER A 149 16.14 -23.47 -16.43
N ALA A 150 17.20 -24.23 -16.14
CA ALA A 150 18.57 -23.76 -16.35
C ALA A 150 18.84 -23.35 -17.81
N ASP A 151 18.29 -24.10 -18.77
CA ASP A 151 18.46 -23.80 -20.20
C ASP A 151 17.70 -22.55 -20.60
N GLN A 152 16.47 -22.36 -20.12
CA GLN A 152 15.70 -21.13 -20.35
C GLN A 152 16.37 -19.90 -19.71
N ALA A 153 16.98 -20.07 -18.54
CA ALA A 153 17.72 -19.01 -17.88
C ALA A 153 18.98 -18.63 -18.67
N ARG A 154 19.73 -19.60 -19.20
CA ARG A 154 20.87 -19.32 -20.09
C ARG A 154 20.41 -18.62 -21.38
N GLN A 155 19.38 -19.16 -22.03
CA GLN A 155 18.81 -18.56 -23.24
C GLN A 155 18.38 -17.11 -23.02
N LEU A 156 17.78 -16.79 -21.86
CA LEU A 156 17.44 -15.42 -21.50
C LEU A 156 18.69 -14.54 -21.39
N LEU A 157 19.72 -14.98 -20.66
CA LEU A 157 20.95 -14.20 -20.45
C LEU A 157 21.76 -14.02 -21.73
N ASP A 158 21.73 -15.00 -22.64
CA ASP A 158 22.45 -14.96 -23.91
C ASP A 158 21.71 -14.15 -24.99
N SER A 159 20.41 -13.89 -24.80
CA SER A 159 19.61 -13.03 -25.68
C SER A 159 19.83 -11.53 -25.48
N ILE A 160 20.54 -11.14 -24.42
CA ILE A 160 20.81 -9.73 -24.09
C ILE A 160 22.04 -9.29 -24.89
N ASP A 161 21.87 -8.29 -25.74
CA ASP A 161 22.99 -7.65 -26.44
C ASP A 161 23.91 -6.97 -25.43
N VAL A 162 25.21 -7.25 -25.51
CA VAL A 162 26.25 -6.74 -24.61
C VAL A 162 27.24 -5.80 -25.31
N ALA A 163 26.91 -5.32 -26.51
CA ALA A 163 27.73 -4.34 -27.23
C ALA A 163 27.82 -3.00 -26.49
N GLU A 164 26.80 -2.65 -25.70
CA GLU A 164 26.74 -1.43 -24.91
C GLU A 164 26.78 -1.68 -23.40
N LEU A 165 27.17 -0.66 -22.65
CA LEU A 165 27.20 -0.68 -21.18
C LEU A 165 25.83 -1.00 -20.56
N SER A 166 24.74 -0.52 -21.18
CA SER A 166 23.35 -0.81 -20.81
C SER A 166 23.09 -2.33 -20.85
N GLY A 167 23.52 -2.98 -21.93
CA GLY A 167 23.44 -4.42 -22.12
C GLY A 167 24.23 -5.23 -21.08
N LEU A 168 25.48 -4.84 -20.84
CA LEU A 168 26.33 -5.45 -19.80
C LEU A 168 25.68 -5.32 -18.41
N ARG A 169 25.14 -4.15 -18.08
CA ARG A 169 24.44 -3.89 -16.81
C ARG A 169 23.21 -4.78 -16.68
N ASP A 170 22.35 -4.80 -17.70
CA ASP A 170 21.08 -5.54 -17.63
C ASP A 170 21.34 -7.06 -17.54
N ARG A 171 22.34 -7.57 -18.28
CA ARG A 171 22.80 -8.95 -18.16
C ARG A 171 23.32 -9.28 -16.76
N ALA A 172 24.10 -8.40 -16.15
CA ALA A 172 24.62 -8.59 -14.79
C ALA A 172 23.48 -8.59 -13.75
N LEU A 173 22.58 -7.60 -13.80
CA LEU A 173 21.45 -7.50 -12.88
C LEU A 173 20.53 -8.72 -12.96
N ILE A 174 20.17 -9.13 -14.18
CA ILE A 174 19.33 -10.33 -14.41
C ILE A 174 20.08 -11.59 -13.97
N GLY A 175 21.37 -11.70 -14.28
CA GLY A 175 22.22 -12.81 -13.86
C GLY A 175 22.26 -12.98 -12.34
N VAL A 176 22.44 -11.89 -11.59
CA VAL A 176 22.41 -11.90 -10.12
C VAL A 176 21.04 -12.35 -9.61
N MET A 177 19.94 -11.84 -10.17
CA MET A 177 18.58 -12.26 -9.78
C MET A 177 18.34 -13.75 -10.05
N VAL A 178 18.77 -14.26 -11.21
CA VAL A 178 18.62 -15.67 -11.60
C VAL A 178 19.46 -16.58 -10.70
N TYR A 179 20.69 -16.20 -10.39
CA TYR A 179 21.62 -17.01 -9.61
C TYR A 179 21.28 -17.05 -8.11
N THR A 180 20.92 -15.89 -7.55
CA THR A 180 20.69 -15.74 -6.09
C THR A 180 19.23 -15.81 -5.68
N PHE A 181 18.30 -15.75 -6.64
CA PHE A 181 16.87 -15.55 -6.40
C PHE A 181 16.54 -14.26 -5.64
N ALA A 182 17.45 -13.28 -5.66
CA ALA A 182 17.24 -11.98 -5.04
C ALA A 182 16.07 -11.23 -5.70
N ARG A 183 15.31 -10.49 -4.88
CA ARG A 183 14.26 -9.59 -5.39
C ARG A 183 14.90 -8.44 -6.15
N VAL A 184 14.23 -7.94 -7.18
CA VAL A 184 14.67 -6.78 -7.97
C VAL A 184 15.11 -5.60 -7.09
N SER A 185 14.35 -5.28 -6.04
CA SER A 185 14.66 -4.17 -5.14
C SER A 185 15.97 -4.36 -4.38
N ALA A 186 16.36 -5.61 -4.07
CA ALA A 186 17.64 -5.89 -3.44
C ALA A 186 18.76 -5.63 -4.45
N VAL A 187 18.65 -6.20 -5.66
CA VAL A 187 19.68 -6.07 -6.70
C VAL A 187 19.87 -4.62 -7.15
N THR A 188 18.80 -3.86 -7.32
CA THR A 188 18.89 -2.44 -7.72
C THR A 188 19.43 -1.51 -6.64
N THR A 189 19.50 -1.97 -5.39
CA THR A 189 20.00 -1.16 -4.25
C THR A 189 21.40 -1.63 -3.81
N MET A 190 21.94 -2.69 -4.42
CA MET A 190 23.30 -3.16 -4.13
C MET A 190 24.32 -2.08 -4.43
N ARG A 191 25.31 -1.99 -3.57
CA ARG A 191 26.47 -1.11 -3.72
C ARG A 191 27.69 -1.95 -4.07
N VAL A 192 28.70 -1.29 -4.62
CA VAL A 192 29.98 -1.94 -4.97
C VAL A 192 30.60 -2.60 -3.72
N GLU A 193 30.45 -1.99 -2.54
CA GLU A 193 30.92 -2.51 -1.25
C GLU A 193 30.22 -3.81 -0.79
N ASP A 194 29.05 -4.13 -1.34
CA ASP A 194 28.35 -5.39 -1.03
C ASP A 194 28.95 -6.59 -1.79
N TYR A 195 29.78 -6.34 -2.81
CA TYR A 195 30.45 -7.37 -3.59
C TYR A 195 31.86 -7.63 -3.05
N PHE A 196 32.13 -8.89 -2.70
CA PHE A 196 33.46 -9.35 -2.34
C PHE A 196 33.74 -10.72 -2.98
N GLU A 197 34.97 -10.91 -3.45
CA GLU A 197 35.42 -12.20 -3.97
C GLU A 197 35.65 -13.17 -2.80
N HIS A 198 34.88 -14.26 -2.75
CA HIS A 198 35.11 -15.32 -1.77
C HIS A 198 36.04 -16.39 -2.36
N GLY A 199 37.25 -16.55 -1.79
CA GLY A 199 38.12 -17.70 -2.10
C GLY A 199 39.14 -17.53 -3.23
N LYS A 200 39.88 -16.41 -3.29
CA LYS A 200 41.22 -16.46 -3.90
C LYS A 200 42.11 -17.32 -2.99
N ARG A 201 42.16 -18.63 -3.25
CA ARG A 201 43.32 -19.45 -2.85
C ARG A 201 44.52 -18.88 -3.61
N ALA A 202 45.36 -18.13 -2.92
CA ALA A 202 46.75 -17.96 -3.31
C ALA A 202 47.48 -19.30 -3.07
#